data_AF-A0A924FE70-F1
#
_entry.id   AF-A0A924FE70-F1
#
_cell.length_a   1.000
_cell.length_b   1.000
_cell.length_c   1.000
_cell.angle_alpha   90.00
_cell.angle_beta   90.00
_cell.angle_gamma   90.00
#
_symmetry.space_group_name_H-M   'P 1'
#
loop_
_entity.id
_entity.type
_entity.pdbx_description
1 polymer ?
#
loop_
_entity_poly.entity_id
_entity_poly.type
_entity_poly.pdbx_seq_one_letter_code
_entity_poly.pdbx_strand_id
1 'polypeptide(L)'
;MAAPVVIDTLAGIAPPRFLPNGGNLYVGTPIRITADSLPAQAVIEYSVDGGQRWIAAQQFALMDGGPLLTRIRLGSKTTRSRSVPFSVYFNRVLVIGNSIMSHAPDPSIGWANFNGMAASAPEKDFVHILSRRLQLLQPSVIVKILSGGDFERDYVNFKLTDWNEPLTFAPDLIIIRIAENIDESSVDRLNLEKYYRDMLTKLAGNSKTVKVVCSTSFWYQPRTDAIIKKVAVEKGIPVADLCKLVGRPEYLALQYKDIGVAKHPNDAGMQQIADLLWEAIQ
;
A
#
# COMPACT_ATOMS: atom_id res chain seq x y z
N MET A 1 0.30 33.07 50.57
CA MET A 1 -0.40 32.97 49.28
C MET A 1 -0.66 31.50 49.01
N ALA A 2 -1.93 31.09 48.90
CA ALA A 2 -2.26 29.71 48.54
C ALA A 2 -1.80 29.45 47.10
N ALA A 3 -1.15 28.30 46.86
CA ALA A 3 -0.80 27.90 45.51
C ALA A 3 -2.08 27.79 44.66
N PRO A 4 -2.10 28.32 43.42
CA PRO A 4 -3.28 28.23 42.58
C PRO A 4 -3.66 26.76 42.37
N VAL A 5 -4.93 26.44 42.61
CA VAL A 5 -5.49 25.11 42.34
C VAL A 5 -5.41 24.88 40.83
N VAL A 6 -4.54 23.96 40.42
CA VAL A 6 -4.44 23.54 39.03
C VAL A 6 -5.63 22.62 38.75
N ILE A 7 -6.74 23.19 38.28
CA ILE A 7 -7.89 22.41 37.83
C ILE A 7 -7.48 21.71 36.53
N ASP A 8 -7.59 20.38 36.52
CA ASP A 8 -7.42 19.63 35.29
C ASP A 8 -8.67 19.76 34.41
N THR A 9 -8.66 20.75 33.52
CA THR A 9 -9.80 21.07 32.65
C THR A 9 -10.14 19.97 31.65
N LEU A 10 -9.29 18.95 31.47
CA LEU A 10 -9.59 17.77 30.66
C LEU A 10 -10.13 16.58 31.48
N ALA A 11 -10.07 16.64 32.81
CA ALA A 11 -10.59 15.57 33.66
C ALA A 11 -12.11 15.42 33.46
N GLY A 12 -12.55 14.21 33.14
CA GLY A 12 -13.96 13.90 32.90
C GLY A 12 -14.50 14.26 31.52
N ILE A 13 -13.71 14.90 30.65
CA ILE A 13 -14.10 15.15 29.25
C ILE A 13 -13.98 13.84 28.45
N ALA A 14 -15.09 13.44 27.82
CA ALA A 14 -15.12 12.27 26.95
C ALA A 14 -14.27 12.51 25.68
N PRO A 15 -13.56 11.48 25.17
CA PRO A 15 -12.87 11.63 23.90
C PRO A 15 -13.84 11.89 22.74
N PRO A 16 -13.36 12.58 21.69
CA PRO A 16 -14.13 12.78 20.47
C PRO A 16 -14.56 11.45 19.84
N ARG A 17 -15.56 11.51 18.96
CA ARG A 17 -16.07 10.36 18.20
C ARG A 17 -15.86 10.59 16.72
N PHE A 18 -15.61 9.51 15.99
CA PHE A 18 -15.64 9.51 14.54
C PHE A 18 -17.07 9.45 14.03
N LEU A 19 -17.31 10.07 12.88
CA LEU A 19 -18.55 10.02 12.13
C LEU A 19 -18.20 9.77 10.65
N PRO A 20 -18.50 8.58 10.11
CA PRO A 20 -19.04 7.38 10.79
C PRO A 20 -18.09 6.81 11.87
N ASN A 21 -18.65 6.09 12.85
CA ASN A 21 -17.91 5.52 13.98
C ASN A 21 -17.45 4.08 13.70
N GLY A 22 -16.55 3.93 12.73
CA GLY A 22 -15.99 2.64 12.31
C GLY A 22 -16.70 2.01 11.12
N GLY A 23 -16.22 0.83 10.73
CA GLY A 23 -16.81 0.01 9.67
C GLY A 23 -15.98 -0.06 8.39
N ASN A 24 -16.55 -0.71 7.37
CA ASN A 24 -15.96 -0.88 6.05
C ASN A 24 -16.47 0.21 5.11
N LEU A 25 -15.59 1.12 4.68
CA LEU A 25 -15.96 2.33 3.95
C LEU A 25 -15.15 2.47 2.66
N TYR A 26 -15.71 3.19 1.70
CA TYR A 26 -15.03 3.44 0.43
C TYR A 26 -13.80 4.32 0.65
N VAL A 27 -12.71 4.05 -0.06
CA VAL A 27 -11.51 4.90 -0.02
C VAL A 27 -11.85 6.38 -0.27
N GLY A 28 -11.28 7.26 0.54
CA GLY A 28 -11.51 8.68 0.48
C GLY A 28 -12.79 9.16 1.16
N THR A 29 -13.58 8.27 1.78
CA THR A 29 -14.77 8.67 2.55
C THR A 29 -14.37 9.72 3.61
N PRO A 30 -15.03 10.88 3.66
CA PRO A 30 -14.73 11.89 4.66
C PRO A 30 -15.17 11.41 6.04
N ILE A 31 -14.22 11.34 6.98
CA ILE A 31 -14.47 11.06 8.39
C ILE A 31 -14.47 12.39 9.13
N ARG A 32 -15.55 12.67 9.84
CA ARG A 32 -15.64 13.82 10.76
C ARG A 32 -15.36 13.37 12.18
N ILE A 33 -14.82 14.27 12.98
CA ILE A 33 -14.51 14.04 14.39
C ILE A 33 -15.23 15.11 15.21
N THR A 34 -16.03 14.66 16.17
CA THR A 34 -16.88 15.54 16.97
C THR A 34 -16.65 15.30 18.46
N ALA A 35 -16.65 16.37 19.25
CA ALA A 35 -16.58 16.31 20.70
C ALA A 35 -17.82 17.00 21.28
N ASP A 36 -18.37 16.44 22.36
CA ASP A 36 -19.54 17.01 23.05
C ASP A 36 -19.18 18.32 23.78
N SER A 37 -17.92 18.43 24.20
CA SER A 37 -17.34 19.64 24.76
C SER A 37 -15.90 19.80 24.29
N LEU A 38 -15.51 21.04 24.02
CA LEU A 38 -14.14 21.40 23.66
C LEU A 38 -13.76 22.65 24.46
N PRO A 39 -12.89 22.53 25.49
CA PRO A 39 -12.43 23.68 26.25
C PRO A 39 -11.76 24.72 25.35
N ALA A 40 -11.79 25.99 25.77
CA ALA A 40 -11.08 27.05 25.07
C ALA A 40 -9.60 26.68 24.89
N GLN A 41 -9.06 26.94 23.70
CA GLN A 41 -7.68 26.61 23.29
C GLN A 41 -7.36 25.10 23.17
N ALA A 42 -8.33 24.22 23.45
CA ALA A 42 -8.16 22.79 23.18
C ALA A 42 -8.39 22.49 21.70
N VAL A 43 -7.72 21.45 21.20
CA VAL A 43 -7.86 20.96 19.83
C VAL A 43 -8.26 19.50 19.82
N ILE A 44 -9.03 19.11 18.81
CA ILE A 44 -9.25 17.71 18.46
C ILE A 44 -8.07 17.26 17.61
N GLU A 45 -7.54 16.09 17.90
CA GLU A 45 -6.53 15.45 17.07
C GLU A 45 -6.85 13.98 16.83
N TYR A 46 -6.29 13.45 15.75
CA TYR A 46 -6.41 12.05 15.35
C TYR A 46 -5.08 11.45 14.94
N SER A 47 -5.02 10.13 14.94
CA SER A 47 -3.89 9.34 14.44
C SER A 47 -4.41 8.17 13.62
N VAL A 48 -3.73 7.92 12.50
CA VAL A 48 -3.96 6.81 11.57
C VAL A 48 -2.85 5.75 11.65
N ASP A 49 -1.85 5.95 12.51
CA ASP A 49 -0.62 5.15 12.59
C ASP A 49 -0.38 4.59 14.00
N GLY A 50 -1.47 4.27 14.72
CA GLY A 50 -1.39 3.69 16.06
C GLY A 50 -0.87 4.66 17.14
N GLY A 51 -0.94 5.97 16.90
CA GLY A 51 -0.56 7.00 17.84
C GLY A 51 0.87 7.51 17.70
N GLN A 52 1.60 7.10 16.65
CA GLN A 52 2.95 7.58 16.38
C GLN A 52 2.94 9.07 15.97
N ARG A 53 1.95 9.48 15.19
CA ARG A 53 1.74 10.88 14.78
C ARG A 53 0.31 11.32 15.07
N TRP A 54 0.17 12.57 15.51
CA TRP A 54 -1.12 13.19 15.84
C TRP A 54 -1.34 14.44 14.99
N ILE A 55 -2.49 14.49 14.32
CA ILE A 55 -2.87 15.57 13.41
C ILE A 55 -4.02 16.33 14.03
N ALA A 56 -3.85 17.64 14.24
CA ALA A 56 -4.90 18.51 14.75
C ALA A 56 -5.86 18.91 13.62
N ALA A 57 -6.93 18.13 13.44
CA ALA A 57 -8.05 18.46 12.58
C ALA A 57 -9.32 17.74 13.04
N GLN A 58 -10.48 18.22 12.56
CA GLN A 58 -11.79 17.64 12.86
C GLN A 58 -12.36 16.83 11.69
N GLN A 59 -11.62 16.72 10.59
CA GLN A 59 -12.01 15.91 9.44
C GLN A 59 -10.78 15.46 8.64
N PHE A 60 -10.90 14.32 7.98
CA PHE A 60 -9.90 13.78 7.05
C PHE A 60 -10.57 12.81 6.07
N ALA A 61 -9.89 12.47 4.99
CA ALA A 61 -10.33 11.42 4.06
C ALA A 61 -9.75 10.07 4.51
N LEU A 62 -10.59 9.03 4.62
CA LEU A 62 -10.14 7.70 5.00
C LEU A 62 -9.37 7.02 3.85
N MET A 63 -8.05 6.96 3.97
CA MET A 63 -7.18 6.32 2.96
C MET A 63 -6.74 4.92 3.36
N ASP A 64 -6.58 4.69 4.66
CA ASP A 64 -6.06 3.46 5.26
C ASP A 64 -7.09 2.90 6.24
N GLY A 65 -7.07 1.59 6.42
CA GLY A 65 -7.88 0.89 7.42
C GLY A 65 -7.16 0.84 8.77
N GLY A 66 -7.56 -0.13 9.58
CA GLY A 66 -6.98 -0.35 10.90
C GLY A 66 -7.58 0.56 11.99
N PRO A 67 -6.98 0.56 13.19
CA PRO A 67 -7.48 1.33 14.33
C PRO A 67 -7.14 2.81 14.19
N LEU A 68 -8.16 3.65 14.08
CA LEU A 68 -8.01 5.09 14.13
C LEU A 68 -8.17 5.59 15.56
N LEU A 69 -7.29 6.51 15.97
CA LEU A 69 -7.30 7.09 17.30
C LEU A 69 -7.76 8.53 17.26
N THR A 70 -8.52 8.98 18.26
CA THR A 70 -8.81 10.40 18.46
C THR A 70 -8.81 10.79 19.94
N ARG A 71 -8.40 12.03 20.23
CA ARG A 71 -8.40 12.62 21.57
C ARG A 71 -8.51 14.14 21.49
N ILE A 72 -8.70 14.77 22.65
CA ILE A 72 -8.57 16.23 22.81
C ILE A 72 -7.21 16.51 23.43
N ARG A 73 -6.53 17.55 22.94
CA ARG A 73 -5.28 18.07 23.51
C ARG A 73 -5.46 19.52 23.94
N LEU A 74 -4.97 19.84 25.14
CA LEU A 74 -4.88 21.20 25.67
C LEU A 74 -3.49 21.39 26.29
N GLY A 75 -2.63 22.19 25.64
CA GLY A 75 -1.22 22.29 26.00
C GLY A 75 -0.54 20.92 25.94
N SER A 76 0.05 20.48 27.05
CA SER A 76 0.67 19.16 27.21
C SER A 76 -0.29 18.06 27.68
N LYS A 77 -1.54 18.41 28.02
CA LYS A 77 -2.53 17.47 28.54
C LYS A 77 -3.39 16.91 27.42
N THR A 78 -3.85 15.68 27.60
CA THR A 78 -4.75 15.02 26.67
C THR A 78 -5.86 14.28 27.41
N THR A 79 -7.01 14.12 26.77
CA THR A 79 -8.02 13.14 27.22
C THR A 79 -7.53 11.72 26.91
N ARG A 80 -8.21 10.70 27.47
CA ARG A 80 -8.01 9.32 27.02
C ARG A 80 -8.28 9.23 25.52
N SER A 81 -7.48 8.47 24.77
CA SER A 81 -7.77 8.24 23.35
C SER A 81 -8.96 7.29 23.18
N ARG A 82 -9.79 7.56 22.18
CA ARG A 82 -10.75 6.59 21.62
C ARG A 82 -10.08 5.88 20.45
N SER A 83 -10.22 4.57 20.37
CA SER A 83 -9.79 3.75 19.23
C SER A 83 -11.01 3.13 18.56
N VAL A 84 -11.09 3.22 17.24
CA VAL A 84 -12.18 2.65 16.45
C VAL A 84 -11.60 1.98 15.20
N PRO A 85 -11.95 0.71 14.92
CA PRO A 85 -11.46 0.02 13.72
C PRO A 85 -12.21 0.46 12.47
N PHE A 86 -11.47 0.65 11.40
CA PHE A 86 -11.98 0.86 10.05
C PHE A 86 -11.38 -0.17 9.09
N SER A 87 -12.10 -0.42 8.00
CA SER A 87 -11.56 -1.10 6.84
C SER A 87 -11.87 -0.25 5.61
N VAL A 88 -11.00 -0.31 4.62
CA VAL A 88 -11.17 0.44 3.37
C VAL A 88 -11.44 -0.52 2.23
N TYR A 89 -12.53 -0.27 1.50
CA TYR A 89 -12.82 -0.99 0.28
C TYR A 89 -12.62 -0.13 -0.97
N PHE A 90 -12.42 -0.84 -2.08
CA PHE A 90 -12.11 -0.31 -3.39
C PHE A 90 -13.07 -0.93 -4.41
N ASN A 91 -13.40 -0.20 -5.48
CA ASN A 91 -14.28 -0.74 -6.52
C ASN A 91 -13.48 -1.16 -7.76
N ARG A 92 -12.35 -0.52 -8.04
CA ARG A 92 -11.57 -0.68 -9.27
C ARG A 92 -10.09 -0.70 -8.93
N VAL A 93 -9.52 -1.90 -8.94
CA VAL A 93 -8.10 -2.13 -8.58
C VAL A 93 -7.29 -2.43 -9.84
N LEU A 94 -6.18 -1.73 -10.00
CA LEU A 94 -5.19 -2.01 -11.03
C LEU A 94 -3.91 -2.53 -10.37
N VAL A 95 -3.47 -3.74 -10.71
CA VAL A 95 -2.17 -4.28 -10.30
C VAL A 95 -1.21 -4.16 -11.48
N ILE A 96 -0.13 -3.42 -11.30
CA ILE A 96 0.96 -3.30 -12.27
C ILE A 96 2.10 -4.19 -11.77
N GLY A 97 2.46 -5.20 -12.56
CA GLY A 97 3.47 -6.18 -12.14
C GLY A 97 4.15 -6.90 -13.29
N ASN A 98 5.01 -7.85 -12.95
CA ASN A 98 5.83 -8.62 -13.90
C ASN A 98 5.50 -10.12 -13.85
N SER A 99 6.45 -11.00 -14.18
CA SER A 99 6.23 -12.45 -14.21
C SER A 99 5.79 -13.05 -12.86
N ILE A 100 6.16 -12.43 -11.73
CA ILE A 100 5.66 -12.84 -10.41
C ILE A 100 4.15 -12.62 -10.29
N MET A 101 3.60 -11.61 -10.99
CA MET A 101 2.17 -11.32 -11.04
C MET A 101 1.45 -12.26 -12.00
N SER A 102 1.97 -12.44 -13.22
CA SER A 102 1.39 -13.33 -14.23
C SER A 102 2.40 -13.65 -15.31
N HIS A 103 2.46 -14.92 -15.73
CA HIS A 103 3.24 -15.35 -16.87
C HIS A 103 2.50 -16.43 -17.66
N ALA A 104 2.51 -16.34 -18.99
CA ALA A 104 1.95 -17.38 -19.85
C ALA A 104 2.77 -18.68 -19.77
N PRO A 105 2.20 -19.84 -20.11
CA PRO A 105 2.96 -21.09 -20.14
C PRO A 105 4.21 -20.98 -21.03
N ASP A 106 5.33 -21.50 -20.54
CA ASP A 106 6.57 -21.68 -21.29
C ASP A 106 7.18 -23.06 -20.95
N PRO A 107 6.85 -24.10 -21.73
CA PRO A 107 7.34 -25.45 -21.50
C PRO A 107 8.86 -25.58 -21.57
N SER A 108 9.56 -24.66 -22.25
CA SER A 108 11.02 -24.72 -22.41
C SER A 108 11.77 -24.52 -21.09
N ILE A 109 11.16 -23.80 -20.14
CA ILE A 109 11.66 -23.55 -18.78
C ILE A 109 10.91 -24.38 -17.73
N GLY A 110 10.10 -25.35 -18.15
CA GLY A 110 9.29 -26.18 -17.26
C GLY A 110 8.12 -25.46 -16.61
N TRP A 111 7.65 -24.34 -17.17
CA TRP A 111 6.51 -23.59 -16.69
C TRP A 111 5.25 -23.89 -17.51
N ALA A 112 4.22 -24.47 -16.88
CA ALA A 112 3.01 -24.93 -17.59
C ALA A 112 1.75 -24.10 -17.31
N ASN A 113 1.75 -23.26 -16.26
CA ASN A 113 0.54 -22.58 -15.82
C ASN A 113 0.38 -21.19 -16.44
N PHE A 114 -0.82 -20.61 -16.30
CA PHE A 114 -1.10 -19.22 -16.60
C PHE A 114 -1.54 -18.50 -15.31
N ASN A 115 -0.56 -18.11 -14.50
CA ASN A 115 -0.73 -17.36 -13.25
C ASN A 115 0.61 -16.74 -12.84
N GLY A 116 0.72 -16.20 -11.62
CA GLY A 116 2.00 -15.74 -11.09
C GLY A 116 3.06 -16.83 -11.14
N MET A 117 4.20 -16.57 -11.80
CA MET A 117 5.22 -17.58 -12.08
C MET A 117 5.72 -18.24 -10.79
N ALA A 118 5.81 -19.56 -10.84
CA ALA A 118 6.17 -20.47 -9.76
C ALA A 118 5.17 -20.65 -8.60
N ALA A 119 4.02 -19.96 -8.63
CA ALA A 119 2.87 -20.37 -7.82
C ALA A 119 2.26 -21.67 -8.41
N SER A 120 1.93 -22.61 -7.54
CA SER A 120 1.47 -23.94 -7.94
C SER A 120 0.10 -23.94 -8.61
N ALA A 121 -0.73 -22.94 -8.32
CA ALA A 121 -2.05 -22.74 -8.89
C ALA A 121 -2.45 -21.25 -8.86
N PRO A 122 -3.45 -20.80 -9.65
CA PRO A 122 -3.93 -19.42 -9.64
C PRO A 122 -4.28 -18.91 -8.23
N GLU A 123 -5.02 -19.69 -7.43
CA GLU A 123 -5.42 -19.31 -6.07
C GLU A 123 -4.27 -19.21 -5.06
N LYS A 124 -3.04 -19.53 -5.47
CA LYS A 124 -1.82 -19.46 -4.68
C LYS A 124 -0.92 -18.29 -5.08
N ASP A 125 -1.17 -17.61 -6.20
CA ASP A 125 -0.44 -16.40 -6.51
C ASP A 125 -0.95 -15.19 -5.71
N PHE A 126 -0.10 -14.17 -5.58
CA PHE A 126 -0.42 -13.04 -4.71
C PHE A 126 -1.61 -12.20 -5.23
N VAL A 127 -1.85 -12.17 -6.54
CA VAL A 127 -2.92 -11.38 -7.15
C VAL A 127 -4.27 -11.98 -6.83
N HIS A 128 -4.43 -13.29 -6.95
CA HIS A 128 -5.67 -13.98 -6.63
C HIS A 128 -5.93 -13.99 -5.11
N ILE A 129 -4.88 -14.13 -4.29
CA ILE A 129 -5.00 -13.99 -2.83
C ILE A 129 -5.50 -12.60 -2.46
N LEU A 130 -4.88 -11.54 -2.99
CA LEU A 130 -5.33 -10.16 -2.75
C LEU A 130 -6.73 -9.90 -3.30
N SER A 131 -7.04 -10.40 -4.50
CA SER A 131 -8.37 -10.25 -5.10
C SER A 131 -9.46 -10.84 -4.22
N ARG A 132 -9.22 -12.03 -3.65
CA ARG A 132 -10.16 -12.64 -2.69
C ARG A 132 -10.35 -11.78 -1.45
N ARG A 133 -9.28 -11.21 -0.89
CA ARG A 133 -9.38 -10.31 0.29
C ARG A 133 -10.17 -9.04 -0.01
N LEU A 134 -9.91 -8.43 -1.17
CA LEU A 134 -10.66 -7.26 -1.65
C LEU A 134 -12.15 -7.60 -1.86
N GLN A 135 -12.47 -8.76 -2.44
CA GLN A 135 -13.84 -9.23 -2.65
C GLN A 135 -14.61 -9.51 -1.35
N LEU A 136 -13.92 -9.90 -0.27
CA LEU A 136 -14.54 -10.05 1.05
C LEU A 136 -15.01 -8.70 1.62
N LEU A 137 -14.31 -7.60 1.31
CA LEU A 137 -14.73 -6.25 1.71
C LEU A 137 -15.74 -5.65 0.73
N GLN A 138 -15.61 -5.94 -0.57
CA GLN A 138 -16.50 -5.44 -1.61
C GLN A 138 -16.70 -6.50 -2.70
N PRO A 139 -17.79 -7.28 -2.65
CA PRO A 139 -18.01 -8.39 -3.58
C PRO A 139 -18.02 -8.01 -5.07
N SER A 140 -18.36 -6.76 -5.40
CA SER A 140 -18.38 -6.25 -6.77
C SER A 140 -17.08 -5.57 -7.22
N VAL A 141 -15.98 -5.69 -6.44
CA VAL A 141 -14.68 -5.13 -6.83
C VAL A 141 -14.19 -5.76 -8.14
N ILE A 142 -13.68 -4.92 -9.04
CA ILE A 142 -13.05 -5.36 -10.29
C ILE A 142 -11.55 -5.19 -10.13
N VAL A 143 -10.79 -6.27 -10.32
CA VAL A 143 -9.33 -6.27 -10.33
C VAL A 143 -8.85 -6.49 -11.76
N LYS A 144 -7.99 -5.58 -12.25
CA LYS A 144 -7.29 -5.71 -13.53
C LYS A 144 -5.79 -5.80 -13.29
N ILE A 145 -5.11 -6.55 -14.15
CA ILE A 145 -3.65 -6.65 -14.17
C ILE A 145 -3.09 -5.91 -15.39
N LEU A 146 -1.91 -5.33 -15.25
CA LEU A 146 -1.17 -4.65 -16.30
C LEU A 146 0.31 -5.04 -16.20
N SER A 147 0.92 -5.40 -17.34
CA SER A 147 2.35 -5.68 -17.37
C SER A 147 3.15 -4.40 -17.16
N GLY A 148 4.06 -4.42 -16.19
CA GLY A 148 5.08 -3.40 -15.97
C GLY A 148 6.49 -3.84 -16.41
N GLY A 149 6.63 -5.03 -16.99
CA GLY A 149 7.94 -5.58 -17.35
C GLY A 149 8.72 -4.74 -18.37
N ASP A 150 8.02 -4.03 -19.26
CA ASP A 150 8.68 -3.17 -20.26
C ASP A 150 9.24 -1.89 -19.62
N PHE A 151 8.59 -1.36 -18.59
CA PHE A 151 9.17 -0.28 -17.79
C PHE A 151 10.42 -0.77 -17.06
N GLU A 152 10.39 -1.95 -16.45
CA GLU A 152 11.57 -2.48 -15.73
C GLU A 152 12.80 -2.62 -16.64
N ARG A 153 12.58 -3.14 -17.86
CA ARG A 153 13.66 -3.44 -18.81
C ARG A 153 14.18 -2.22 -19.56
N ASP A 154 13.34 -1.21 -19.79
CA ASP A 154 13.72 -0.01 -20.56
C ASP A 154 13.00 1.26 -20.09
N TYR A 155 13.12 1.60 -18.81
CA TYR A 155 12.48 2.78 -18.21
C TYR A 155 12.91 4.11 -18.89
N VAL A 156 14.05 4.14 -19.58
CA VAL A 156 14.53 5.34 -20.28
C VAL A 156 13.68 5.64 -21.51
N ASN A 157 13.36 4.64 -22.31
CA ASN A 157 12.56 4.80 -23.53
C ASN A 157 11.08 4.44 -23.33
N PHE A 158 10.72 3.86 -22.18
CA PHE A 158 9.36 3.49 -21.87
C PHE A 158 8.43 4.71 -21.94
N LYS A 159 7.38 4.58 -22.75
CA LYS A 159 6.39 5.64 -22.93
C LYS A 159 5.30 5.44 -21.90
N LEU A 160 5.30 6.27 -20.85
CA LEU A 160 4.22 6.24 -19.85
C LEU A 160 2.81 6.41 -20.47
N THR A 161 2.70 6.98 -21.67
CA THR A 161 1.44 7.06 -22.44
C THR A 161 0.87 5.71 -22.83
N ASP A 162 1.67 4.65 -22.86
CA ASP A 162 1.21 3.29 -23.16
C ASP A 162 0.27 2.77 -22.06
N TRP A 163 0.32 3.38 -20.87
CA TRP A 163 -0.62 3.13 -19.79
C TRP A 163 -1.85 4.06 -19.82
N ASN A 164 -2.03 4.93 -20.81
CA ASN A 164 -3.21 5.80 -20.89
C ASN A 164 -4.52 5.01 -21.03
N GLU A 165 -4.57 4.03 -21.95
CA GLU A 165 -5.77 3.22 -22.18
C GLU A 165 -6.13 2.38 -20.94
N PRO A 166 -5.19 1.65 -20.30
CA PRO A 166 -5.49 0.94 -19.06
C PRO A 166 -6.00 1.85 -17.93
N LEU A 167 -5.49 3.08 -17.84
CA LEU A 167 -5.90 4.06 -16.82
C LEU A 167 -7.28 4.66 -17.07
N THR A 168 -7.89 4.47 -18.25
CA THR A 168 -9.32 4.82 -18.47
C THR A 168 -10.26 4.02 -17.58
N PHE A 169 -9.79 2.87 -17.06
CA PHE A 169 -10.45 2.11 -16.00
C PHE A 169 -10.69 2.93 -14.71
N ALA A 170 -10.00 4.06 -14.55
CA ALA A 170 -10.11 4.97 -13.41
C ALA A 170 -10.00 4.24 -12.06
N PRO A 171 -8.90 3.50 -11.83
CA PRO A 171 -8.72 2.74 -10.59
C PRO A 171 -8.80 3.67 -9.37
N ASP A 172 -9.39 3.14 -8.29
CA ASP A 172 -9.38 3.76 -6.96
C ASP A 172 -8.29 3.16 -6.05
N LEU A 173 -7.69 2.04 -6.46
CA LEU A 173 -6.43 1.49 -5.94
C LEU A 173 -5.50 1.09 -7.09
N ILE A 174 -4.24 1.50 -7.01
CA ILE A 174 -3.16 1.03 -7.88
C ILE A 174 -2.09 0.37 -7.02
N ILE A 175 -1.77 -0.89 -7.32
CA ILE A 175 -0.71 -1.65 -6.67
C ILE A 175 0.44 -1.80 -7.67
N ILE A 176 1.63 -1.37 -7.30
CA ILE A 176 2.83 -1.37 -8.15
C ILE A 176 3.84 -2.35 -7.57
N ARG A 177 3.97 -3.51 -8.21
CA ARG A 177 4.91 -4.57 -7.84
C ARG A 177 5.84 -4.86 -9.01
N ILE A 178 6.82 -3.98 -9.19
CA ILE A 178 7.87 -4.08 -10.20
C ILE A 178 9.19 -3.69 -9.53
N ALA A 179 10.27 -4.38 -9.89
CA ALA A 179 11.66 -4.10 -9.54
C ALA A 179 12.60 -5.22 -10.06
N GLU A 180 12.08 -6.44 -10.18
CA GLU A 180 12.85 -7.65 -10.45
C GLU A 180 13.64 -7.60 -11.76
N ASN A 181 13.08 -7.02 -12.81
CA ASN A 181 13.74 -6.98 -14.13
C ASN A 181 14.58 -5.72 -14.35
N ILE A 182 14.72 -4.85 -13.35
CA ILE A 182 15.58 -3.67 -13.43
C ILE A 182 17.04 -4.12 -13.29
N ASP A 183 17.89 -3.70 -14.23
CA ASP A 183 19.34 -3.93 -14.11
C ASP A 183 19.92 -3.02 -13.03
N GLU A 184 20.32 -3.60 -11.89
CA GLU A 184 20.96 -2.86 -10.80
C GLU A 184 22.16 -2.05 -11.30
N SER A 185 22.93 -2.55 -12.28
CA SER A 185 24.09 -1.85 -12.81
C SER A 185 23.75 -0.52 -13.50
N SER A 186 22.51 -0.36 -13.96
CA SER A 186 22.04 0.83 -14.68
C SER A 186 21.33 1.85 -13.81
N VAL A 187 20.96 1.50 -12.57
CA VAL A 187 20.12 2.30 -11.67
C VAL A 187 20.62 3.74 -11.54
N ASP A 188 21.86 3.90 -11.11
CA ASP A 188 22.48 5.23 -10.90
C ASP A 188 22.80 5.90 -12.24
N ARG A 189 23.39 5.13 -13.18
CA ARG A 189 23.87 5.61 -14.48
C ARG A 189 22.75 6.21 -15.33
N LEU A 190 21.57 5.58 -15.33
CA LEU A 190 20.42 5.99 -16.13
C LEU A 190 19.36 6.74 -15.32
N ASN A 191 19.64 7.06 -14.05
CA ASN A 191 18.76 7.84 -13.19
C ASN A 191 17.35 7.25 -13.05
N LEU A 192 17.25 6.00 -12.57
CA LEU A 192 15.96 5.33 -12.33
C LEU A 192 15.01 6.20 -11.48
N GLU A 193 15.54 6.94 -10.51
CA GLU A 193 14.76 7.79 -9.61
C GLU A 193 13.86 8.77 -10.36
N LYS A 194 14.37 9.42 -11.41
CA LYS A 194 13.57 10.31 -12.26
C LYS A 194 12.37 9.57 -12.86
N TYR A 195 12.61 8.44 -13.52
CA TYR A 195 11.56 7.72 -14.24
C TYR A 195 10.54 7.08 -13.30
N TYR A 196 10.98 6.55 -12.17
CA TYR A 196 10.09 6.02 -11.14
C TYR A 196 9.22 7.13 -10.52
N ARG A 197 9.80 8.32 -10.28
CA ARG A 197 9.05 9.50 -9.82
C ARG A 197 8.02 9.98 -10.83
N ASP A 198 8.37 10.03 -12.11
CA ASP A 198 7.46 10.42 -13.19
C ASP A 198 6.30 9.41 -13.29
N MET A 199 6.61 8.11 -13.20
CA MET A 199 5.63 7.03 -13.17
C MET A 199 4.64 7.19 -12.01
N LEU A 200 5.12 7.36 -10.77
CA LEU A 200 4.25 7.56 -9.61
C LEU A 200 3.44 8.85 -9.69
N THR A 201 4.00 9.92 -10.25
CA THR A 201 3.26 11.17 -10.49
C THR A 201 2.09 10.95 -11.44
N LYS A 202 2.31 10.21 -12.54
CA LYS A 202 1.24 9.88 -13.47
C LYS A 202 0.15 9.04 -12.83
N LEU A 203 0.52 8.01 -12.09
CA LEU A 203 -0.43 7.05 -11.49
C LEU A 203 -1.25 7.68 -10.35
N ALA A 204 -0.66 8.58 -9.58
CA ALA A 204 -1.38 9.33 -8.54
C ALA A 204 -2.21 10.51 -9.11
N GLY A 205 -1.94 10.94 -10.34
CA GLY A 205 -2.38 12.21 -10.92
C GLY A 205 -3.81 12.28 -11.48
N ASN A 206 -4.71 11.36 -11.14
CA ASN A 206 -6.11 11.43 -11.59
C ASN A 206 -6.95 12.32 -10.65
N SER A 207 -7.93 13.04 -11.20
CA SER A 207 -8.83 13.98 -10.50
C SER A 207 -9.78 13.34 -9.46
N LYS A 208 -9.59 12.06 -9.13
CA LYS A 208 -10.33 11.28 -8.13
C LYS A 208 -9.34 10.75 -7.09
N THR A 209 -9.81 10.58 -5.84
CA THR A 209 -9.03 9.93 -4.79
C THR A 209 -8.61 8.52 -5.24
N VAL A 210 -7.33 8.35 -5.54
CA VAL A 210 -6.69 7.07 -5.86
C VAL A 210 -5.68 6.76 -4.77
N LYS A 211 -5.74 5.56 -4.20
CA LYS A 211 -4.66 5.05 -3.35
C LYS A 211 -3.63 4.37 -4.24
N VAL A 212 -2.36 4.68 -4.01
CA VAL A 212 -1.23 3.99 -4.67
C VAL A 212 -0.45 3.27 -3.59
N VAL A 213 -0.05 2.03 -3.85
CA VAL A 213 0.81 1.23 -2.98
C VAL A 213 1.94 0.66 -3.83
N CYS A 214 3.18 0.77 -3.36
CA CYS A 214 4.33 0.13 -4.00
C CYS A 214 4.81 -1.06 -3.17
N SER A 215 5.63 -1.93 -3.77
CA SER A 215 6.47 -2.85 -3.02
C SER A 215 7.94 -2.70 -3.42
N THR A 216 8.84 -3.13 -2.54
CA THR A 216 10.23 -3.41 -2.94
C THR A 216 10.30 -4.71 -3.75
N SER A 217 11.50 -5.03 -4.23
CA SER A 217 11.81 -6.29 -4.90
C SER A 217 11.75 -7.50 -3.97
N PHE A 218 11.36 -8.65 -4.51
CA PHE A 218 11.57 -9.97 -3.88
C PHE A 218 12.96 -10.54 -4.17
N TRP A 219 13.59 -10.12 -5.27
CA TRP A 219 15.00 -10.39 -5.54
C TRP A 219 15.89 -9.34 -4.88
N TYR A 220 17.19 -9.64 -4.75
CA TYR A 220 18.15 -8.70 -4.19
C TYR A 220 18.42 -7.54 -5.15
N GLN A 221 17.74 -6.41 -4.94
CA GLN A 221 17.81 -5.19 -5.76
C GLN A 221 18.04 -3.94 -4.88
N PRO A 222 19.16 -3.85 -4.14
CA PRO A 222 19.34 -2.87 -3.08
C PRO A 222 19.26 -1.41 -3.55
N ARG A 223 19.76 -1.07 -4.75
CA ARG A 223 19.70 0.32 -5.25
C ARG A 223 18.31 0.67 -5.75
N THR A 224 17.68 -0.24 -6.48
CA THR A 224 16.29 -0.10 -6.91
C THR A 224 15.37 0.07 -5.69
N ASP A 225 15.50 -0.79 -4.68
CA ASP A 225 14.69 -0.73 -3.45
C ASP A 225 14.87 0.59 -2.69
N ALA A 226 16.10 1.10 -2.63
CA ALA A 226 16.39 2.40 -2.04
C ALA A 226 15.68 3.54 -2.78
N ILE A 227 15.66 3.51 -4.12
CA ILE A 227 14.94 4.49 -4.94
C ILE A 227 13.43 4.38 -4.75
N ILE A 228 12.87 3.16 -4.76
CA ILE A 228 11.44 2.93 -4.52
C ILE A 228 11.04 3.55 -3.19
N LYS A 229 11.76 3.21 -2.11
CA LYS A 229 11.50 3.75 -0.76
C LYS A 229 11.61 5.27 -0.72
N LYS A 230 12.67 5.84 -1.31
CA LYS A 230 12.90 7.29 -1.35
C LYS A 230 11.75 8.02 -2.03
N VAL A 231 11.41 7.62 -3.27
CA VAL A 231 10.38 8.30 -4.06
C VAL A 231 8.99 8.12 -3.45
N ALA A 232 8.71 6.94 -2.89
CA ALA A 232 7.44 6.68 -2.22
C ALA A 232 7.26 7.57 -0.99
N VAL A 233 8.29 7.71 -0.14
CA VAL A 233 8.28 8.62 1.02
C VAL A 233 8.02 10.07 0.59
N GLU A 234 8.71 10.55 -0.44
CA GLU A 234 8.54 11.92 -0.96
C GLU A 234 7.12 12.18 -1.47
N LYS A 235 6.40 11.13 -1.90
CA LYS A 235 5.03 11.20 -2.40
C LYS A 235 3.97 10.83 -1.36
N GLY A 236 4.36 10.44 -0.15
CA GLY A 236 3.43 9.91 0.86
C GLY A 236 2.75 8.61 0.45
N ILE A 237 3.42 7.79 -0.37
CA ILE A 237 2.92 6.49 -0.84
C ILE A 237 3.46 5.39 0.08
N PRO A 238 2.61 4.51 0.64
CA PRO A 238 3.06 3.37 1.43
C PRO A 238 3.81 2.35 0.58
N VAL A 239 4.77 1.66 1.21
CA VAL A 239 5.61 0.63 0.59
C VAL A 239 5.49 -0.67 1.38
N ALA A 240 5.08 -1.74 0.70
CA ALA A 240 5.20 -3.10 1.19
C ALA A 240 6.67 -3.54 1.09
N ASP A 241 7.36 -3.61 2.23
CA ASP A 241 8.78 -3.97 2.30
C ASP A 241 8.96 -5.49 2.27
N LEU A 242 9.40 -6.00 1.13
CA LEU A 242 9.68 -7.42 0.89
C LEU A 242 11.12 -7.82 1.28
N CYS A 243 11.98 -6.91 1.73
CA CYS A 243 13.41 -7.20 1.96
C CYS A 243 13.64 -8.39 2.90
N LYS A 244 12.71 -8.66 3.85
CA LYS A 244 12.79 -9.82 4.76
C LYS A 244 12.65 -11.18 4.05
N LEU A 245 12.09 -11.21 2.84
CA LEU A 245 11.86 -12.40 2.03
C LEU A 245 13.04 -12.73 1.11
N VAL A 246 13.89 -11.76 0.82
CA VAL A 246 14.96 -11.87 -0.18
C VAL A 246 15.91 -13.01 0.18
N GLY A 247 16.13 -13.92 -0.78
CA GLY A 247 17.10 -15.03 -0.67
C GLY A 247 16.72 -16.13 0.33
N ARG A 248 15.51 -16.11 0.88
CA ARG A 248 15.00 -17.12 1.82
C ARG A 248 14.55 -18.39 1.09
N PRO A 249 15.22 -19.54 1.28
CA PRO A 249 14.88 -20.78 0.58
C PRO A 249 13.42 -21.21 0.75
N GLU A 250 12.82 -20.96 1.91
CA GLU A 250 11.43 -21.29 2.22
C GLU A 250 10.41 -20.53 1.35
N TYR A 251 10.81 -19.41 0.75
CA TYR A 251 9.96 -18.62 -0.15
C TYR A 251 10.31 -18.80 -1.62
N LEU A 252 11.35 -19.58 -1.95
CA LEU A 252 11.79 -19.80 -3.33
C LEU A 252 11.24 -21.10 -3.90
N ALA A 253 11.01 -21.13 -5.20
CA ALA A 253 10.50 -22.30 -5.92
C ALA A 253 11.63 -23.25 -6.35
N LEU A 254 12.47 -23.65 -5.39
CA LEU A 254 13.69 -24.44 -5.63
C LEU A 254 13.45 -25.83 -6.24
N GLN A 255 12.18 -26.28 -6.34
CA GLN A 255 11.80 -27.50 -7.04
C GLN A 255 11.92 -27.41 -8.57
N TYR A 256 11.98 -26.21 -9.15
CA TYR A 256 12.14 -26.03 -10.59
C TYR A 256 13.61 -26.19 -11.00
N LYS A 257 13.85 -26.90 -12.11
CA LYS A 257 15.21 -27.08 -12.66
C LYS A 257 15.76 -25.81 -13.30
N ASP A 258 14.88 -25.05 -13.95
CA ASP A 258 15.25 -23.77 -14.55
C ASP A 258 15.50 -22.75 -13.44
N ILE A 259 16.70 -22.16 -13.43
CA ILE A 259 17.11 -21.18 -12.41
C ILE A 259 16.26 -19.91 -12.51
N GLY A 260 15.82 -19.57 -13.71
CA GLY A 260 14.93 -18.45 -13.99
C GLY A 260 13.61 -18.58 -13.25
N VAL A 261 13.00 -19.77 -13.23
CA VAL A 261 11.78 -20.08 -12.46
C VAL A 261 12.08 -20.34 -10.98
N ALA A 262 13.21 -20.98 -10.66
CA ALA A 262 13.53 -21.35 -9.28
C ALA A 262 13.76 -20.15 -8.34
N LYS A 263 14.16 -18.99 -8.90
CA LYS A 263 14.30 -17.75 -8.14
C LYS A 263 12.98 -17.01 -7.90
N HIS A 264 11.86 -17.48 -8.45
CA HIS A 264 10.54 -16.89 -8.20
C HIS A 264 9.97 -17.33 -6.85
N PRO A 265 9.01 -16.55 -6.29
CA PRO A 265 8.34 -16.94 -5.07
C PRO A 265 7.48 -18.19 -5.28
N ASN A 266 7.65 -19.19 -4.42
CA ASN A 266 6.72 -20.31 -4.30
C ASN A 266 5.41 -19.87 -3.64
N ASP A 267 4.48 -20.79 -3.38
CA ASP A 267 3.20 -20.51 -2.72
C ASP A 267 3.35 -19.75 -1.38
N ALA A 268 4.35 -20.10 -0.55
CA ALA A 268 4.60 -19.42 0.72
C ALA A 268 5.15 -18.01 0.49
N GLY A 269 6.03 -17.83 -0.49
CA GLY A 269 6.53 -16.51 -0.90
C GLY A 269 5.40 -15.62 -1.44
N MET A 270 4.54 -16.15 -2.29
CA MET A 270 3.36 -15.45 -2.83
C MET A 270 2.39 -15.03 -1.72
N GLN A 271 2.15 -15.90 -0.74
CA GLN A 271 1.34 -15.58 0.43
C GLN A 271 1.94 -14.41 1.23
N GLN A 272 3.24 -14.43 1.51
CA GLN A 272 3.91 -13.33 2.23
C GLN A 272 3.90 -12.01 1.45
N ILE A 273 4.04 -12.06 0.12
CA ILE A 273 3.89 -10.88 -0.74
C ILE A 273 2.47 -10.31 -0.60
N ALA A 274 1.45 -11.17 -0.65
CA ALA A 274 0.06 -10.74 -0.49
C ALA A 274 -0.21 -10.17 0.91
N ASP A 275 0.41 -10.71 1.96
CA ASP A 275 0.28 -10.21 3.34
C ASP A 275 0.86 -8.82 3.50
N LEU A 276 2.09 -8.60 3.02
CA LEU A 276 2.75 -7.30 3.09
C LEU A 276 2.05 -6.23 2.24
N LEU A 277 1.57 -6.60 1.06
CA LEU A 277 0.74 -5.72 0.25
C LEU A 277 -0.58 -5.38 0.95
N TRP A 278 -1.22 -6.36 1.58
CA TRP A 278 -2.46 -6.14 2.31
C TRP A 278 -2.29 -5.18 3.49
N GLU A 279 -1.20 -5.31 4.25
CA GLU A 279 -0.84 -4.38 5.33
C GLU A 279 -0.67 -2.94 4.84
N ALA A 280 -0.11 -2.73 3.65
CA ALA A 280 0.05 -1.40 3.05
C ALA A 280 -1.25 -0.85 2.42
N ILE A 281 -2.22 -1.72 2.12
CA ILE A 281 -3.52 -1.36 1.54
C ILE A 281 -4.55 -1.03 2.62
N GLN A 282 -4.54 -1.74 3.75
CA GLN A 282 -5.44 -1.51 4.88
C GLN A 282 -4.83 -0.58 5.92
#